data_AF-A0A2H9MFX4-F1
#
_entry.id   AF-A0A2H9MFX4-F1
#
_cell.length_a   1.000
_cell.length_b   1.000
_cell.length_c   1.000
_cell.angle_alpha   90.00
_cell.angle_beta   90.00
_cell.angle_gamma   90.00
#
_symmetry.space_group_name_H-M   'P 1'
#
loop_
_entity.id
_entity.type
_entity.pdbx_description
1 polymer ?
#
loop_
_entity_poly.entity_id
_entity_poly.type
_entity_poly.pdbx_seq_one_letter_code
_entity_poly.pdbx_strand_id
1 'polypeptide(L)'
;WKVASEAFTNLGTTANTEEADELQTKAGTTSWINMGTKDEDHRSLYGIIIMNPKSHGASDEAVFKVPSEQVFATVSVKGPGSTTTATGTGIKKVVPVTNAVAKLDTEVSLPVGKHLVLVGGPAVNKLTAQALGLTYPTYGSSGLLPFAQGEGYVGLTDGVLEIGKYAVVVAGWEAGDTRNACSVLQQFGTFATQLDGNMAVKVTSVSASGITPVTS
;
A
#
# COMPACT_ATOMS: atom_id res chain seq x y z
N TRP A 1 -21.88 -22.05 -43.18
CA TRP A 1 -21.23 -21.14 -44.13
C TRP A 1 -21.23 -21.84 -45.48
N LYS A 2 -21.86 -21.27 -46.51
CA LYS A 2 -21.76 -21.79 -47.88
C LYS A 2 -20.69 -20.96 -48.56
N VAL A 3 -19.57 -21.58 -48.93
CA VAL A 3 -18.58 -20.97 -49.81
C VAL A 3 -19.17 -21.04 -51.21
N ALA A 4 -19.51 -19.89 -51.80
CA ALA A 4 -19.73 -19.81 -53.23
C ALA A 4 -18.36 -20.04 -53.90
N SER A 5 -18.30 -20.98 -54.84
CA SER A 5 -17.08 -21.57 -55.37
C SER A 5 -16.32 -20.68 -56.37
N GLU A 6 -16.22 -19.38 -56.11
CA GLU A 6 -15.15 -18.61 -56.73
C GLU A 6 -13.89 -18.94 -55.93
N ALA A 7 -12.87 -19.44 -56.62
CA ALA A 7 -11.60 -19.77 -55.99
C ALA A 7 -11.08 -18.50 -55.32
N PHE A 8 -10.99 -18.51 -54.00
CA PHE A 8 -10.33 -17.44 -53.27
C PHE A 8 -8.85 -17.46 -53.67
N THR A 9 -8.45 -16.57 -54.58
CA THR A 9 -7.14 -16.59 -55.24
C THR A 9 -6.09 -15.79 -54.51
N ASN A 10 -6.50 -14.74 -53.81
CA ASN A 10 -5.61 -13.80 -53.14
C ASN A 10 -6.38 -13.01 -52.08
N LEU A 11 -5.65 -12.36 -51.17
CA LEU A 11 -6.21 -11.33 -50.32
C LEU A 11 -6.32 -10.02 -51.13
N GLY A 12 -7.38 -9.25 -50.87
CA GLY A 12 -7.62 -7.99 -51.58
C GLY A 12 -7.86 -8.12 -53.09
N THR A 13 -7.52 -7.06 -53.80
CA THR A 13 -7.71 -6.88 -55.25
C THR A 13 -6.51 -7.38 -56.04
N THR A 14 -5.31 -7.25 -55.50
CA THR A 14 -4.04 -7.57 -56.16
C THR A 14 -3.32 -8.71 -55.44
N ALA A 15 -2.99 -9.78 -56.16
CA ALA A 15 -2.26 -10.91 -55.57
C ALA A 15 -0.87 -10.54 -55.08
N ASN A 16 -0.44 -11.17 -53.97
CA ASN A 16 0.86 -10.97 -53.33
C ASN A 16 1.21 -9.50 -53.05
N THR A 17 0.21 -8.69 -52.68
CA THR A 17 0.38 -7.25 -52.41
C THR A 17 -0.41 -6.89 -51.17
N GLU A 18 0.19 -6.16 -50.23
CA GLU A 18 -0.55 -5.64 -49.10
C GLU A 18 -1.58 -4.58 -49.55
N GLU A 19 -2.81 -4.70 -49.09
CA GLU A 19 -3.87 -3.72 -49.33
C GLU A 19 -4.53 -3.31 -48.02
N ALA A 20 -4.79 -2.01 -47.83
CA ALA A 20 -5.23 -1.51 -46.53
C ALA A 20 -6.55 -2.15 -46.05
N ASP A 21 -7.44 -2.45 -46.97
CA ASP A 21 -8.80 -2.96 -46.75
C ASP A 21 -8.94 -4.48 -46.90
N GLU A 22 -7.86 -5.23 -47.19
CA GLU A 22 -7.90 -6.69 -47.26
C GLU A 22 -8.17 -7.35 -45.90
N LEU A 23 -7.77 -6.66 -44.82
CA LEU A 23 -7.98 -7.08 -43.45
C LEU A 23 -8.49 -5.91 -42.62
N GLN A 24 -9.64 -6.11 -41.97
CA GLN A 24 -10.28 -5.08 -41.16
C GLN A 24 -10.64 -5.63 -39.78
N THR A 25 -10.43 -4.80 -38.75
CA THR A 25 -10.88 -5.09 -37.39
C THR A 25 -11.88 -4.07 -36.93
N LYS A 26 -12.72 -4.46 -35.97
CA LYS A 26 -13.70 -3.55 -35.40
C LYS A 26 -13.13 -2.85 -34.17
N ALA A 27 -13.14 -1.53 -34.17
CA ALA A 27 -12.92 -0.72 -32.98
C ALA A 27 -14.27 -0.32 -32.38
N GLY A 28 -14.56 -0.87 -31.20
CA GLY A 28 -15.84 -0.65 -30.53
C GLY A 28 -17.02 -1.28 -31.28
N THR A 29 -18.17 -0.60 -31.29
CA THR A 29 -19.43 -1.15 -31.82
C THR A 29 -19.76 -0.71 -33.24
N THR A 30 -19.06 0.26 -33.82
CA THR A 30 -19.49 0.88 -35.09
C THR A 30 -18.39 1.13 -36.13
N SER A 31 -17.10 1.09 -35.77
CA SER A 31 -16.03 1.50 -36.70
C SER A 31 -15.16 0.33 -37.13
N TRP A 32 -14.93 0.20 -38.43
CA TRP A 32 -13.93 -0.70 -39.00
C TRP A 32 -12.61 0.05 -39.16
N ILE A 33 -11.50 -0.62 -38.84
CA ILE A 33 -10.15 -0.11 -39.00
C ILE A 33 -9.39 -1.06 -39.92
N ASN A 34 -8.81 -0.48 -40.96
CA ASN A 34 -7.92 -1.12 -41.91
C ASN A 34 -6.60 -1.56 -41.24
N MET A 35 -6.29 -2.85 -41.34
CA MET A 35 -5.11 -3.47 -40.76
C MET A 35 -4.07 -3.89 -41.79
N GLY A 36 -4.43 -4.05 -43.07
CA GLY A 36 -3.56 -4.71 -44.05
C GLY A 36 -2.18 -4.06 -44.22
N THR A 37 -2.06 -2.74 -44.09
CA THR A 37 -0.75 -2.05 -44.22
C THR A 37 0.02 -1.92 -42.90
N LYS A 38 -0.39 -2.61 -41.83
CA LYS A 38 0.29 -2.54 -40.54
C LYS A 38 1.43 -3.55 -40.48
N ASP A 39 2.63 -3.06 -40.15
CA ASP A 39 3.87 -3.82 -40.03
C ASP A 39 4.14 -4.36 -38.61
N GLU A 40 3.19 -4.12 -37.70
CA GLU A 40 3.25 -4.51 -36.29
C GLU A 40 2.19 -5.56 -35.94
N ASP A 41 2.45 -6.31 -34.87
CA ASP A 41 1.46 -7.22 -34.29
C ASP A 41 0.36 -6.43 -33.58
N HIS A 42 -0.89 -6.69 -33.94
CA HIS A 42 -2.05 -6.01 -33.35
C HIS A 42 -2.87 -6.95 -32.48
N ARG A 43 -3.14 -6.55 -31.23
CA ARG A 43 -3.97 -7.32 -30.30
C ARG A 43 -5.40 -6.76 -30.23
N SER A 44 -6.38 -7.64 -30.46
CA SER A 44 -7.80 -7.34 -30.26
C SER A 44 -8.18 -7.26 -28.78
N LEU A 45 -9.34 -6.68 -28.48
CA LEU A 45 -9.91 -6.61 -27.12
C LEU A 45 -10.05 -7.99 -26.46
N TYR A 46 -10.27 -9.04 -27.25
CA TYR A 46 -10.45 -10.41 -26.77
C TYR A 46 -9.14 -11.21 -26.74
N GLY A 47 -7.99 -10.56 -26.94
CA GLY A 47 -6.68 -11.18 -26.82
C GLY A 47 -6.16 -11.88 -28.08
N ILE A 48 -6.95 -11.94 -29.16
CA ILE A 48 -6.49 -12.44 -30.46
C ILE A 48 -5.41 -11.47 -30.98
N ILE A 49 -4.24 -12.00 -31.35
CA ILE A 49 -3.17 -11.23 -31.95
C ILE A 49 -3.17 -11.51 -33.45
N ILE A 50 -3.18 -10.45 -34.23
CA ILE A 50 -3.02 -10.43 -35.68
C ILE A 50 -1.54 -10.18 -35.94
N MET A 51 -0.87 -11.14 -36.56
CA MET A 51 0.58 -11.09 -36.73
C MET A 51 0.94 -10.38 -38.02
N ASN A 52 1.78 -9.34 -37.92
CA ASN A 52 2.31 -8.52 -39.03
C ASN A 52 1.42 -8.55 -40.30
N PRO A 53 0.26 -7.89 -40.28
CA PRO A 53 -0.71 -7.91 -41.37
C PRO A 53 -0.10 -7.62 -42.75
N LYS A 54 0.84 -6.68 -42.82
CA LYS A 54 1.49 -6.25 -44.05
C LYS A 54 2.25 -7.37 -44.73
N SER A 55 3.14 -8.04 -43.98
CA SER A 55 3.98 -9.08 -44.56
C SER A 55 3.19 -10.31 -44.99
N HIS A 56 2.15 -10.66 -44.24
CA HIS A 56 1.31 -11.82 -44.55
C HIS A 56 0.29 -11.50 -45.65
N GLY A 57 -0.29 -10.29 -45.68
CA GLY A 57 -1.14 -9.81 -46.77
C GLY A 57 -0.43 -9.81 -48.12
N ALA A 58 0.83 -9.33 -48.14
CA ALA A 58 1.69 -9.43 -49.33
C ALA A 58 2.05 -10.88 -49.74
N SER A 59 1.70 -11.88 -48.93
CA SER A 59 1.83 -13.31 -49.23
C SER A 59 0.47 -14.01 -49.37
N ASP A 60 -0.63 -13.25 -49.44
CA ASP A 60 -2.01 -13.75 -49.47
C ASP A 60 -2.40 -14.62 -48.25
N GLU A 61 -1.80 -14.33 -47.09
CA GLU A 61 -2.02 -15.03 -45.82
C GLU A 61 -2.54 -14.11 -44.71
N ALA A 62 -3.38 -14.65 -43.83
CA ALA A 62 -3.82 -13.98 -42.60
C ALA A 62 -3.51 -14.86 -41.38
N VAL A 63 -2.52 -14.44 -40.58
CA VAL A 63 -2.02 -15.22 -39.44
C VAL A 63 -2.56 -14.65 -38.12
N PHE A 64 -3.25 -15.51 -37.36
CA PHE A 64 -3.84 -15.17 -36.08
C PHE A 64 -3.33 -16.07 -34.97
N LYS A 65 -2.94 -15.46 -33.84
CA LYS A 65 -2.68 -16.17 -32.59
C LYS A 65 -3.88 -16.00 -31.66
N VAL A 66 -4.66 -17.07 -31.52
CA VAL A 66 -5.84 -17.12 -30.65
C VAL A 66 -5.43 -17.74 -29.32
N PRO A 67 -5.58 -17.03 -28.19
CA PRO A 67 -5.27 -17.59 -26.88
C PRO A 67 -6.30 -18.67 -26.50
N SER A 68 -5.87 -19.70 -25.78
CA SER A 68 -6.75 -20.76 -25.26
C SER A 68 -7.69 -20.27 -24.15
N GLU A 69 -7.38 -19.12 -23.55
CA GLU A 69 -8.14 -18.48 -22.48
C GLU A 69 -8.28 -16.98 -22.75
N GLN A 70 -9.30 -16.35 -22.17
CA GLN A 70 -9.53 -14.91 -22.34
C GLN A 70 -8.40 -14.09 -21.70
N VAL A 71 -7.78 -13.20 -22.49
CA VAL A 71 -6.70 -12.34 -22.01
C VAL A 71 -7.29 -11.08 -21.38
N PHE A 72 -6.93 -10.80 -20.12
CA PHE A 72 -7.30 -9.58 -19.41
C PHE A 72 -6.11 -8.61 -19.34
N ALA A 73 -6.38 -7.31 -19.46
CA ALA A 73 -5.38 -6.27 -19.25
C ALA A 73 -5.50 -5.69 -17.84
N THR A 74 -4.40 -5.70 -17.09
CA THR A 74 -4.31 -4.98 -15.81
C THR A 74 -3.85 -3.55 -16.09
N VAL A 75 -4.79 -2.61 -16.11
CA VAL A 75 -4.49 -1.17 -16.26
C VAL A 75 -4.40 -0.54 -14.88
N SER A 76 -3.28 0.11 -14.59
CA SER A 76 -3.12 0.93 -13.38
C SER A 76 -2.67 2.34 -13.76
N VAL A 77 -3.35 3.34 -13.21
CA VAL A 77 -3.00 4.76 -13.37
C VAL A 77 -2.56 5.29 -12.01
N LYS A 78 -1.35 5.83 -11.93
CA LYS A 78 -0.74 6.35 -10.68
C LYS A 78 -0.41 7.84 -10.80
N GLY A 79 -0.68 8.59 -9.75
CA GLY A 79 -0.23 9.98 -9.60
C GLY A 79 1.21 10.08 -9.05
N PRO A 80 1.86 11.24 -9.15
CA PRO A 80 3.17 11.47 -8.55
C PRO A 80 3.14 11.24 -7.03
N GLY A 81 4.06 10.41 -6.52
CA GLY A 81 4.17 10.11 -5.07
C GLY A 81 3.43 8.86 -4.58
N SER A 82 2.75 8.10 -5.45
CA SER A 82 2.12 6.84 -5.06
C SER A 82 3.09 5.66 -5.12
N THR A 83 3.30 4.96 -4.01
CA THR A 83 3.87 3.61 -3.97
C THR A 83 2.76 2.58 -3.86
N THR A 84 2.93 1.42 -4.51
CA THR A 84 2.00 0.29 -4.41
C THR A 84 2.66 -0.78 -3.54
N THR A 85 2.02 -1.11 -2.42
CA THR A 85 2.41 -2.20 -1.53
C THR A 85 1.22 -3.11 -1.33
N ALA A 86 0.86 -3.87 -2.38
CA ALA A 86 0.26 -5.20 -2.26
C ALA A 86 -0.21 -5.74 -3.62
N THR A 87 0.18 -6.97 -3.89
CA THR A 87 -0.56 -7.92 -4.74
C THR A 87 -1.85 -8.28 -4.01
N GLY A 88 -2.96 -7.57 -4.26
CA GLY A 88 -4.23 -7.84 -3.60
C GLY A 88 -5.36 -6.93 -4.09
N THR A 89 -6.47 -7.54 -4.46
CA THR A 89 -7.70 -6.91 -4.97
C THR A 89 -8.34 -6.04 -3.89
N GLY A 90 -7.95 -4.77 -3.80
CA GLY A 90 -8.60 -3.83 -2.91
C GLY A 90 -7.82 -2.54 -2.75
N ILE A 91 -8.31 -1.48 -3.38
CA ILE A 91 -7.94 -0.12 -2.99
C ILE A 91 -8.35 0.02 -1.53
N LYS A 92 -7.37 0.17 -0.63
CA LYS A 92 -7.66 0.56 0.76
C LYS A 92 -8.21 1.99 0.69
N LYS A 93 -9.54 2.12 0.70
CA LYS A 93 -10.23 3.41 0.84
C LYS A 93 -9.65 4.09 2.07
N VAL A 94 -9.17 5.33 1.92
CA VAL A 94 -8.85 6.18 3.07
C VAL A 94 -10.15 6.35 3.84
N VAL A 95 -10.26 5.71 5.01
CA VAL A 95 -11.36 5.95 5.94
C VAL A 95 -11.00 7.25 6.65
N PRO A 96 -11.69 8.37 6.37
CA PRO A 96 -11.42 9.61 7.07
C PRO A 96 -11.69 9.39 8.55
N VAL A 97 -10.81 9.93 9.39
CA VAL A 97 -11.00 9.95 10.83
C VAL A 97 -12.14 10.93 11.14
N THR A 98 -13.36 10.41 11.33
CA THR A 98 -14.56 11.24 11.49
C THR A 98 -14.81 11.69 12.93
N ASN A 99 -14.02 11.18 13.88
CA ASN A 99 -14.12 11.51 15.31
C ASN A 99 -12.74 11.91 15.82
N ALA A 100 -12.68 12.77 16.84
CA ALA A 100 -11.43 13.06 17.55
C ALA A 100 -10.83 11.76 18.12
N VAL A 101 -9.73 11.30 17.50
CA VAL A 101 -8.99 10.11 17.93
C VAL A 101 -8.07 10.40 19.12
N ALA A 102 -7.65 11.64 19.26
CA ALA A 102 -6.93 12.12 20.44
C ALA A 102 -7.94 12.69 21.44
N LYS A 103 -7.95 12.12 22.63
CA LYS A 103 -8.70 12.62 23.80
C LYS A 103 -7.71 12.96 24.90
N LEU A 104 -8.05 13.94 25.72
CA LEU A 104 -7.32 14.21 26.95
C LEU A 104 -7.53 13.06 27.94
N ASP A 105 -6.56 12.85 28.83
CA ASP A 105 -6.66 11.86 29.90
C ASP A 105 -7.87 12.12 30.82
N THR A 106 -8.25 13.38 31.00
CA THR A 106 -9.45 13.81 31.74
C THR A 106 -10.77 13.51 31.04
N GLU A 107 -10.75 13.26 29.72
CA GLU A 107 -11.93 12.95 28.90
C GLU A 107 -12.14 11.44 28.73
N VAL A 108 -11.25 10.62 29.30
CA VAL A 108 -11.26 9.17 29.18
C VAL A 108 -11.52 8.54 30.55
N SER A 109 -12.65 7.84 30.66
CA SER A 109 -12.98 7.03 31.84
C SER A 109 -12.65 5.56 31.55
N LEU A 110 -11.91 4.91 32.44
CA LEU A 110 -11.68 3.47 32.37
C LEU A 110 -12.91 2.70 32.90
N PRO A 111 -13.23 1.51 32.35
CA PRO A 111 -12.60 0.84 31.21
C PRO A 111 -13.06 1.42 29.85
N VAL A 112 -12.15 1.44 28.88
CA VAL A 112 -12.43 1.98 27.52
C VAL A 112 -12.86 0.86 26.55
N GLY A 113 -12.60 -0.41 26.89
CA GLY A 113 -12.92 -1.57 26.07
C GLY A 113 -12.05 -1.74 24.82
N LYS A 114 -11.03 -0.88 24.64
CA LYS A 114 -10.16 -0.81 23.46
C LYS A 114 -8.70 -0.78 23.85
N HIS A 115 -7.82 -1.14 22.91
CA HIS A 115 -6.39 -0.88 23.04
C HIS A 115 -6.14 0.63 23.00
N LEU A 116 -5.19 1.10 23.81
CA LEU A 116 -4.91 2.53 23.96
C LEU A 116 -3.49 2.85 23.50
N VAL A 117 -3.32 4.02 22.90
CA VAL A 117 -2.01 4.64 22.71
C VAL A 117 -1.99 5.87 23.60
N LEU A 118 -1.15 5.83 24.63
CA LEU A 118 -0.99 6.88 25.60
C LEU A 118 0.21 7.73 25.18
N VAL A 119 -0.05 8.97 24.77
CA VAL A 119 1.00 9.91 24.39
C VAL A 119 1.22 10.91 25.51
N GLY A 120 2.48 11.12 25.86
CA GLY A 120 2.92 12.04 26.92
C GLY A 120 3.37 11.31 28.17
N GLY A 121 4.35 11.91 28.86
CA GLY A 121 4.91 11.35 30.10
C GLY A 121 3.95 11.36 31.29
N PRO A 122 4.32 10.67 32.37
CA PRO A 122 3.47 10.52 33.57
C PRO A 122 3.29 11.80 34.40
N ALA A 123 4.00 12.88 34.05
CA ALA A 123 3.75 14.21 34.61
C ALA A 123 2.57 14.93 33.93
N VAL A 124 2.30 14.62 32.66
CA VAL A 124 1.27 15.31 31.85
C VAL A 124 0.05 14.45 31.60
N ASN A 125 0.19 13.13 31.64
CA ASN A 125 -0.90 12.19 31.38
C ASN A 125 -1.07 11.21 32.56
N LYS A 126 -2.24 11.27 33.22
CA LYS A 126 -2.59 10.42 34.36
C LYS A 126 -2.66 8.94 34.00
N LEU A 127 -3.16 8.63 32.80
CA LEU A 127 -3.24 7.26 32.31
C LEU A 127 -1.86 6.69 32.03
N THR A 128 -0.90 7.52 31.58
CA THR A 128 0.51 7.10 31.45
C THR A 128 1.11 6.78 32.82
N ALA A 129 0.86 7.61 33.84
CA ALA A 129 1.33 7.34 35.21
C ALA A 129 0.77 6.02 35.73
N GLN A 130 -0.53 5.78 35.56
CA GLN A 130 -1.17 4.53 35.94
C GLN A 130 -0.64 3.33 35.16
N ALA A 131 -0.42 3.45 33.85
CA ALA A 131 0.14 2.39 33.01
C ALA A 131 1.56 2.00 33.42
N LEU A 132 2.35 2.96 33.92
CA LEU A 132 3.71 2.74 34.44
C LEU A 132 3.75 2.40 35.94
N GLY A 133 2.60 2.34 36.63
CA GLY A 133 2.54 2.09 38.08
C GLY A 133 3.09 3.22 38.94
N LEU A 134 3.12 4.46 38.42
CA LEU A 134 3.65 5.65 39.08
C LEU A 134 2.54 6.56 39.60
N THR A 135 2.85 7.35 40.63
CA THR A 135 1.92 8.35 41.17
C THR A 135 1.90 9.59 40.28
N TYR A 136 0.71 10.06 39.87
CA TYR A 136 0.60 11.30 39.09
C TYR A 136 0.68 12.54 40.00
N PRO A 137 1.44 13.60 39.63
CA PRO A 137 2.38 13.69 38.51
C PRO A 137 3.79 13.19 38.90
N THR A 138 4.39 12.33 38.07
CA THR A 138 5.80 11.92 38.21
C THR A 138 6.63 12.54 37.09
N TYR A 139 7.60 13.39 37.46
CA TYR A 139 8.48 14.07 36.51
C TYR A 139 9.73 13.26 36.20
N GLY A 140 10.36 13.61 35.07
CA GLY A 140 11.71 13.19 34.67
C GLY A 140 12.70 13.08 35.83
N SER A 141 12.78 14.16 36.60
CA SER A 141 13.72 14.35 37.71
C SER A 141 13.53 13.40 38.88
N SER A 142 12.44 12.64 38.93
CA SER A 142 12.20 11.64 39.99
C SER A 142 13.18 10.46 39.95
N GLY A 143 13.80 10.18 38.79
CA GLY A 143 14.64 9.00 38.58
C GLY A 143 13.88 7.68 38.60
N LEU A 144 12.55 7.71 38.68
CA LEU A 144 11.67 6.53 38.69
C LEU A 144 11.24 6.09 37.28
N LEU A 145 11.65 6.83 36.26
CA LEU A 145 11.26 6.57 34.87
C LEU A 145 12.24 5.64 34.17
N PRO A 146 11.78 4.82 33.22
CA PRO A 146 12.64 3.92 32.47
C PRO A 146 13.53 4.64 31.42
N PHE A 147 13.45 5.97 31.33
CA PHE A 147 14.18 6.80 30.36
C PHE A 147 14.79 8.04 31.03
N ALA A 148 15.89 8.53 30.48
CA ALA A 148 16.68 9.64 31.01
C ALA A 148 16.51 10.93 30.18
N GLN A 149 17.26 11.97 30.57
CA GLN A 149 17.29 13.25 29.85
C GLN A 149 17.71 13.07 28.39
N GLY A 150 16.91 13.63 27.47
CA GLY A 150 17.11 13.52 26.02
C GLY A 150 16.68 12.18 25.42
N GLU A 151 15.96 11.35 26.17
CA GLU A 151 15.44 10.06 25.71
C GLU A 151 13.91 10.09 25.60
N GLY A 152 13.41 9.57 24.49
CA GLY A 152 12.04 9.11 24.30
C GLY A 152 11.89 7.66 24.75
N TYR A 153 10.65 7.24 25.00
CA TYR A 153 10.29 5.89 25.44
C TYR A 153 9.03 5.44 24.71
N VAL A 154 9.09 4.23 24.15
CA VAL A 154 7.94 3.51 23.61
C VAL A 154 7.86 2.18 24.33
N GLY A 155 6.81 1.96 25.10
CA GLY A 155 6.63 0.74 25.89
C GLY A 155 5.23 0.17 25.74
N LEU A 156 5.12 -1.16 25.64
CA LEU A 156 3.87 -1.89 25.67
C LEU A 156 3.58 -2.34 27.09
N THR A 157 2.41 -1.98 27.60
CA THR A 157 1.89 -2.42 28.89
C THR A 157 0.66 -3.28 28.67
N ASP A 158 0.58 -4.42 29.35
CA ASP A 158 -0.50 -5.38 29.23
C ASP A 158 -1.31 -5.43 30.54
N GLY A 159 -2.64 -5.37 30.42
CA GLY A 159 -3.53 -5.57 31.56
C GLY A 159 -3.54 -4.46 32.64
N VAL A 160 -2.66 -3.44 32.55
CA VAL A 160 -2.51 -2.44 33.62
C VAL A 160 -3.70 -1.48 33.71
N LEU A 161 -4.23 -1.03 32.57
CA LEU A 161 -5.40 -0.12 32.53
C LEU A 161 -6.72 -0.89 32.49
N GLU A 162 -6.72 -2.05 31.83
CA GLU A 162 -7.87 -2.93 31.70
C GLU A 162 -7.36 -4.35 31.42
N ILE A 163 -7.85 -5.34 32.17
CA ILE A 163 -7.44 -6.75 32.04
C ILE A 163 -7.69 -7.24 30.61
N GLY A 164 -6.68 -7.84 29.99
CA GLY A 164 -6.76 -8.35 28.62
C GLY A 164 -6.68 -7.30 27.52
N LYS A 165 -6.39 -6.03 27.86
CA LYS A 165 -6.10 -4.96 26.89
C LYS A 165 -4.63 -4.55 26.96
N TYR A 166 -4.16 -4.00 25.84
CA TYR A 166 -2.81 -3.47 25.70
C TYR A 166 -2.86 -1.95 25.63
N ALA A 167 -1.91 -1.31 26.28
CA ALA A 167 -1.67 0.12 26.17
C ALA A 167 -0.21 0.38 25.77
N VAL A 168 -0.02 1.09 24.67
CA VAL A 168 1.31 1.56 24.25
C VAL A 168 1.54 2.93 24.86
N VAL A 169 2.55 3.04 25.71
CA VAL A 169 3.02 4.30 26.28
C VAL A 169 4.08 4.89 25.37
N VAL A 170 3.86 6.13 24.92
CA VAL A 170 4.81 6.94 24.16
C VAL A 170 5.10 8.20 24.94
N ALA A 171 6.26 8.22 25.60
CA ALA A 171 6.68 9.32 26.45
C ALA A 171 8.06 9.82 26.03
N GLY A 172 8.45 10.99 26.52
CA GLY A 172 9.82 11.46 26.41
C GLY A 172 10.12 12.42 27.55
N TRP A 173 11.41 12.66 27.78
CA TRP A 173 11.85 13.61 28.79
C TRP A 173 11.33 15.02 28.49
N GLU A 174 11.46 15.45 27.23
CA GLU A 174 10.91 16.70 26.73
C GLU A 174 9.88 16.49 25.61
N ALA A 175 9.21 17.58 25.23
CA ALA A 175 8.26 17.57 24.12
C ALA A 175 8.92 17.15 22.79
N GLY A 176 10.21 17.48 22.59
CA GLY A 176 11.00 17.05 21.44
C GLY A 176 11.19 15.53 21.41
N ASP A 177 11.53 14.93 22.54
CA ASP A 177 11.75 13.48 22.65
C ASP A 177 10.47 12.69 22.48
N THR A 178 9.36 13.20 23.02
CA THR A 178 8.02 12.62 22.81
C THR A 178 7.66 12.61 21.32
N ARG A 179 8.00 13.68 20.59
CA ARG A 179 7.79 13.76 19.13
C ARG A 179 8.65 12.74 18.38
N ASN A 180 9.91 12.55 18.79
CA ASN A 180 10.79 11.55 18.19
C ASN A 180 10.26 10.14 18.42
N ALA A 181 9.85 9.82 19.66
CA ALA A 181 9.23 8.53 19.99
C ALA A 181 7.93 8.29 19.19
N CYS A 182 7.07 9.31 19.04
CA CYS A 182 5.89 9.23 18.18
C CYS A 182 6.24 9.00 16.71
N SER A 183 7.33 9.60 16.22
CA SER A 183 7.78 9.44 14.83
C SER A 183 8.27 8.02 14.58
N VAL A 184 9.03 7.45 15.52
CA VAL A 184 9.46 6.05 15.47
C VAL A 184 8.26 5.10 15.46
N LEU A 185 7.27 5.31 16.34
CA LEU A 185 6.08 4.46 16.38
C LEU A 185 5.24 4.57 15.10
N GLN A 186 5.10 5.77 14.51
CA GLN A 186 4.44 5.95 13.22
C GLN A 186 5.17 5.24 12.07
N GLN A 187 6.50 5.16 12.16
CA GLN A 187 7.37 4.48 11.21
C GLN A 187 7.67 3.03 11.60
N PHE A 188 6.75 2.36 12.30
CA PHE A 188 6.92 0.98 12.78
C PHE A 188 7.44 0.03 11.69
N GLY A 189 6.92 0.12 10.45
CA GLY A 189 7.38 -0.73 9.34
C GLY A 189 8.85 -0.54 8.95
N THR A 190 9.40 0.66 9.15
CA THR A 190 10.82 0.96 8.88
C THR A 190 11.71 0.51 10.03
N PHE A 191 11.23 0.56 11.27
CA PHE A 191 11.98 0.21 12.48
C PHE A 191 11.54 -1.12 13.11
N ALA A 192 10.90 -1.98 12.31
CA ALA A 192 10.34 -3.23 12.81
C ALA A 192 11.40 -4.10 13.49
N THR A 193 12.63 -4.12 12.97
CA THR A 193 13.72 -4.92 13.57
C THR A 193 14.18 -4.42 14.93
N GLN A 194 14.00 -3.14 15.25
CA GLN A 194 14.34 -2.58 16.57
C GLN A 194 13.17 -2.68 17.55
N LEU A 195 11.93 -2.75 17.06
CA LEU A 195 10.71 -2.75 17.87
C LEU A 195 10.18 -4.17 18.12
N ASP A 196 10.33 -5.08 17.16
CA ASP A 196 9.79 -6.43 17.24
C ASP A 196 10.51 -7.25 18.31
N GLY A 197 9.73 -8.00 19.09
CA GLY A 197 10.21 -8.75 20.26
C GLY A 197 10.57 -7.92 21.50
N ASN A 198 10.61 -6.58 21.41
CA ASN A 198 10.93 -5.71 22.54
C ASN A 198 9.66 -5.15 23.18
N MET A 199 9.48 -5.36 24.49
CA MET A 199 8.35 -4.78 25.23
C MET A 199 8.52 -3.28 25.45
N ALA A 200 9.74 -2.78 25.43
CA ALA A 200 10.03 -1.36 25.56
C ALA A 200 11.33 -0.98 24.86
N VAL A 201 11.36 0.23 24.30
CA VAL A 201 12.53 0.82 23.65
C VAL A 201 12.72 2.28 24.08
N LYS A 202 13.97 2.72 24.08
CA LYS A 202 14.37 4.12 24.20
C LYS A 202 14.63 4.70 22.83
N VAL A 203 14.34 5.98 22.67
CA VAL A 203 14.49 6.71 21.41
C VAL A 203 15.27 7.99 21.66
N THR A 204 16.54 8.02 21.28
CA THR A 204 17.37 9.24 21.29
C THR A 204 17.31 10.00 19.97
N SER A 205 16.98 9.30 18.88
CA SER A 205 16.77 9.90 17.55
C SER A 205 15.87 9.00 16.69
N VAL A 206 15.29 9.56 15.63
CA VAL A 206 14.48 8.82 14.64
C VAL A 206 15.41 8.09 13.65
N SER A 207 16.19 7.15 14.16
CA SER A 207 17.13 6.33 13.38
C SER A 207 17.30 4.96 14.03
N ALA A 208 17.71 3.96 13.26
CA ALA A 208 17.93 2.61 13.78
C ALA A 208 18.91 2.57 14.97
N SER A 209 20.01 3.33 14.89
CA SER A 209 21.01 3.42 15.97
C SER A 209 20.52 4.23 17.18
N GLY A 210 19.49 5.06 16.99
CA GLY A 210 18.87 5.85 18.04
C GLY A 210 17.78 5.11 18.81
N ILE A 211 17.45 3.87 18.42
CA ILE A 211 16.43 3.04 19.05
C ILE A 211 17.13 1.89 19.76
N THR A 212 17.02 1.85 21.08
CA THR A 212 17.65 0.81 21.89
C THR A 212 16.63 0.10 22.78
N PRO A 213 16.67 -1.23 22.91
CA PRO A 213 15.81 -1.95 23.84
C PRO A 213 16.01 -1.48 25.28
N VAL A 214 14.92 -1.34 26.02
CA VAL A 214 14.97 -1.18 27.48
C VAL A 214 15.12 -2.58 28.04
N THR A 215 16.33 -2.95 28.44
CA THR A 215 16.55 -4.19 29.17
C THR A 215 15.93 -4.08 30.55
N SER A 216 14.95 -4.93 30.82
CA SER A 216 14.38 -5.20 32.15
C SER A 216 15.41 -5.74 33.12
#